data_AF-A0A969B9G6-F1
#
_entry.id   AF-A0A969B9G6-F1
#
_cell.length_a   1.000
_cell.length_b   1.000
_cell.length_c   1.000
_cell.angle_alpha   90.00
_cell.angle_beta   90.00
_cell.angle_gamma   90.00
#
_symmetry.space_group_name_H-M   'P 1'
#
loop_
_entity.id
_entity.type
_entity.pdbx_description
1 polymer ?
#
loop_
_entity_poly.entity_id
_entity_poly.type
_entity_poly.pdbx_seq_one_letter_code
_entity_poly.pdbx_strand_id
1 'polypeptide(L)'
;MFGKNKFAYDVWGQTVNIASRMETAGHVGMVNISGETYQYIKDYFDCVYRGKIEAKNIGKIDMYFVMGLKKRIFFRCERHTAQQQAY
;
A
#
# COMPACT_ATOMS: atom_id res chain seq x y z
N MET A 1 -2.58 27.03 -34.28
CA MET A 1 -2.98 26.96 -32.86
C MET A 1 -1.90 26.22 -32.08
N PHE A 2 -1.01 26.94 -31.40
CA PHE A 2 -0.09 26.32 -30.46
C PHE A 2 -0.73 26.33 -29.08
N GLY A 3 -1.36 25.21 -28.70
CA GLY A 3 -1.87 24.99 -27.35
C GLY A 3 -0.71 24.74 -26.40
N LYS A 4 -0.08 25.82 -25.93
CA LYS A 4 0.90 25.76 -24.83
C LYS A 4 0.15 25.68 -23.50
N ASN A 5 0.70 24.87 -22.59
CA ASN A 5 0.44 24.83 -21.14
C ASN A 5 -0.57 23.77 -20.67
N LYS A 6 -0.25 22.49 -20.87
CA LYS A 6 -0.61 21.48 -19.86
C LYS A 6 0.54 21.44 -18.86
N PHE A 7 0.33 21.99 -17.65
CA PHE A 7 1.28 21.82 -16.55
C PHE A 7 1.20 20.36 -16.08
N ALA A 8 2.05 19.50 -16.64
CA ALA A 8 2.27 18.17 -16.12
C ALA A 8 3.31 18.28 -14.99
N TYR A 9 2.92 17.90 -13.79
CA TYR A 9 3.86 17.71 -12.68
C TYR A 9 4.21 16.22 -12.66
N ASP A 10 5.41 15.90 -13.14
CA ASP A 10 5.95 14.55 -13.03
C ASP A 10 6.71 14.41 -11.72
N VAL A 11 6.59 13.24 -11.09
CA VAL A 11 7.42 12.88 -9.93
C VAL A 11 8.55 12.01 -10.45
N TRP A 12 9.79 12.44 -10.24
CA TRP A 12 11.00 11.70 -10.62
C TRP A 12 11.85 11.38 -9.40
N GLY A 13 12.47 10.19 -9.40
CA GLY A 13 13.35 9.78 -8.31
C GLY A 13 13.55 8.27 -8.26
N GLN A 14 14.50 7.83 -7.44
CA GLN A 14 14.76 6.39 -7.26
C GLN A 14 13.51 5.67 -6.75
N THR A 15 12.75 6.29 -5.83
CA THR A 15 11.48 5.78 -5.28
C THR A 15 10.47 5.41 -6.38
N VAL A 16 10.35 6.23 -7.42
CA VAL A 16 9.41 5.99 -8.54
C VAL A 16 9.87 4.79 -9.38
N ASN A 17 11.18 4.64 -9.60
CA ASN A 17 11.72 3.47 -10.29
C ASN A 17 11.49 2.17 -9.50
N ILE A 18 11.55 2.22 -8.17
CA ILE A 18 11.27 1.07 -7.32
C ILE A 18 9.78 0.74 -7.34
N ALA A 19 8.92 1.75 -7.22
CA ALA A 19 7.47 1.57 -7.30
C ALA A 19 7.06 0.93 -8.64
N SER A 20 7.60 1.41 -9.77
CA SER A 20 7.35 0.82 -11.09
C SER A 20 7.80 -0.65 -11.19
N ARG A 21 8.94 -1.00 -10.60
CA ARG A 21 9.39 -2.40 -10.52
C ARG A 21 8.50 -3.25 -9.61
N MET A 22 8.04 -2.68 -8.50
CA MET A 22 7.14 -3.36 -7.58
C MET A 22 5.78 -3.64 -8.21
N GLU A 23 5.27 -2.70 -9.01
CA GLU A 23 4.04 -2.85 -9.79
C GLU A 23 4.21 -3.94 -10.85
N THR A 24 5.31 -3.92 -11.61
CA THR A 24 5.60 -4.94 -12.63
C THR A 24 5.67 -6.35 -12.05
N ALA A 25 6.18 -6.48 -10.82
CA ALA A 25 6.21 -7.77 -10.11
C ALA A 25 4.85 -8.16 -9.51
N GLY A 26 3.86 -7.26 -9.48
CA GLY A 26 2.54 -7.49 -8.89
C GLY A 26 1.69 -8.52 -9.65
N HIS A 27 0.60 -8.94 -9.01
CA HIS A 27 -0.44 -9.75 -9.65
C HIS A 27 -1.71 -8.92 -9.83
N VAL A 28 -2.40 -9.15 -10.95
CA VAL A 28 -3.68 -8.49 -11.26
C VAL A 28 -4.68 -8.76 -10.14
N GLY A 29 -5.34 -7.70 -9.65
CA GLY A 29 -6.34 -7.79 -8.59
C GLY A 29 -5.79 -7.91 -7.17
N MET A 30 -4.46 -7.84 -6.99
CA MET A 30 -3.82 -7.83 -5.68
C MET A 30 -3.05 -6.53 -5.44
N VAL A 31 -2.98 -6.10 -4.18
CA VAL A 31 -2.20 -4.92 -3.78
C VAL A 31 -0.84 -5.39 -3.27
N ASN A 32 0.23 -5.02 -3.98
CA ASN A 32 1.61 -5.33 -3.61
C ASN A 32 2.20 -4.20 -2.76
N ILE A 33 2.81 -4.55 -1.63
CA ILE A 33 3.42 -3.59 -0.69
C ILE A 33 4.86 -3.99 -0.38
N SER A 34 5.68 -2.99 -0.03
CA SER A 34 7.04 -3.23 0.46
C SER A 34 7.03 -3.67 1.92
N GLY A 35 8.12 -4.29 2.37
CA GLY A 35 8.29 -4.66 3.77
C GLY A 35 8.27 -3.47 4.73
N GLU A 36 8.70 -2.30 4.29
CA GLU A 36 8.60 -1.07 5.09
C GLU A 36 7.13 -0.69 5.30
N THR A 37 6.33 -0.63 4.23
CA THR A 37 4.89 -0.37 4.31
C THR A 37 4.16 -1.43 5.14
N TYR A 38 4.57 -2.70 5.04
CA TYR A 38 4.01 -3.79 5.83
C TYR A 38 4.13 -3.54 7.35
N GLN A 39 5.25 -2.98 7.82
CA GLN A 39 5.43 -2.71 9.25
C GLN A 39 4.38 -1.75 9.82
N TYR A 40 3.89 -0.80 9.02
CA TYR A 40 2.88 0.16 9.42
C TYR A 40 1.45 -0.41 9.37
N ILE A 41 1.17 -1.31 8.42
CA ILE A 41 -0.20 -1.78 8.16
C ILE A 41 -0.49 -3.18 8.67
N LYS A 42 0.52 -3.93 9.13
CA LYS A 42 0.39 -5.32 9.62
C LYS A 42 -0.67 -5.51 10.72
N ASP A 43 -0.93 -4.48 11.52
CA ASP A 43 -1.91 -4.57 12.61
C ASP A 43 -3.35 -4.44 12.10
N TYR A 44 -3.52 -3.89 10.90
CA TYR A 44 -4.81 -3.59 10.31
C TYR A 44 -5.19 -4.52 9.15
N PHE A 45 -4.21 -5.01 8.40
CA PHE A 45 -4.44 -5.83 7.22
C PHE A 45 -3.79 -7.21 7.33
N ASP A 46 -4.44 -8.21 6.77
CA ASP A 46 -3.85 -9.52 6.55
C ASP A 46 -2.98 -9.46 5.29
N CYS A 47 -1.68 -9.69 5.47
CA CYS A 47 -0.70 -9.63 4.40
C CYS A 47 0.02 -10.97 4.24
N VAL A 48 0.28 -11.38 3.01
CA VAL A 48 0.97 -12.63 2.65
C VAL A 48 2.35 -12.30 2.11
N TYR A 49 3.38 -12.91 2.69
CA TYR A 49 4.76 -12.73 2.23
C TYR A 49 5.00 -13.47 0.91
N ARG A 50 5.63 -12.78 -0.04
CA ARG A 50 5.89 -13.30 -1.41
C ARG A 50 7.35 -13.63 -1.67
N GLY A 51 8.27 -13.00 -0.93
CA GLY A 51 9.71 -13.10 -1.19
C GLY A 51 10.36 -11.73 -1.32
N LYS A 52 11.65 -11.72 -1.65
CA LYS A 52 12.43 -10.50 -1.85
C LYS A 52 12.62 -10.24 -3.33
N ILE A 53 12.44 -8.99 -3.75
CA ILE A 53 12.89 -8.54 -5.07
C ILE A 53 14.20 -7.78 -4.94
N GLU A 54 15.03 -7.85 -5.97
CA GLU A 54 16.23 -7.04 -6.05
C GLU A 54 15.93 -5.73 -6.78
N ALA A 55 16.09 -4.62 -6.07
CA ALA A 55 15.99 -3.28 -6.65
C ALA A 55 17.39 -2.70 -6.81
N LYS A 56 17.76 -2.37 -8.06
CA LYS A 56 19.01 -1.69 -8.39
C LYS A 56 19.14 -0.42 -7.53
N ASN A 57 20.26 -0.30 -6.81
CA ASN A 57 20.62 0.78 -5.87
C ASN A 57 19.98 0.77 -4.46
N ILE A 58 19.07 -0.16 -4.14
CA ILE A 58 18.52 -0.31 -2.78
C ILE A 58 18.89 -1.67 -2.16
N GLY A 59 19.02 -2.69 -2.99
CA GLY A 59 19.26 -4.06 -2.54
C GLY A 59 17.97 -4.87 -2.53
N LYS A 60 17.84 -5.77 -1.55
CA LYS A 60 16.73 -6.72 -1.48
C LYS A 60 15.56 -6.11 -0.70
N ILE A 61 14.42 -5.96 -1.36
CA ILE A 61 13.19 -5.42 -0.76
C ILE A 61 12.22 -6.57 -0.58
N ASP A 62 11.76 -6.76 0.66
CA ASP A 62 10.69 -7.69 0.99
C ASP A 62 9.36 -7.26 0.35
N MET A 63 8.64 -8.21 -0.23
CA MET A 63 7.32 -8.01 -0.83
C MET A 63 6.23 -8.76 -0.10
N TYR A 64 5.09 -8.11 0.03
CA TYR A 64 3.88 -8.68 0.62
C TYR A 64 2.66 -8.33 -0.24
N PHE A 65 1.67 -9.23 -0.25
CA PHE A 65 0.36 -8.97 -0.82
C PHE A 65 -0.65 -8.70 0.28
N VAL A 66 -1.48 -7.67 0.12
CA VAL A 66 -2.59 -7.39 1.02
C VAL A 66 -3.80 -8.24 0.59
N MET A 67 -4.25 -9.13 1.48
CA MET A 67 -5.42 -9.99 1.24
C MET A 67 -6.72 -9.33 1.67
N GLY A 68 -6.69 -8.51 2.73
CA GLY A 68 -7.88 -7.85 3.25
C GLY A 68 -7.68 -7.21 4.62
N LEU A 69 -8.75 -6.60 5.13
CA LEU A 69 -8.79 -5.99 6.46
C LEU A 69 -8.96 -7.05 7.55
N LYS A 70 -8.23 -6.92 8.65
CA LYS A 70 -8.41 -7.74 9.84
C LYS A 70 -9.77 -7.42 10.48
N LYS A 71 -10.59 -8.45 10.66
CA LYS A 71 -11.93 -8.36 11.28
C LYS A 71 -11.95 -7.64 12.63
N ARG A 72 -10.81 -7.62 13.34
CA ARG A 72 -10.65 -7.00 14.67
C ARG A 72 -10.89 -5.48 14.67
N ILE A 73 -10.72 -4.79 13.53
CA ILE A 73 -10.95 -3.34 13.43
C ILE A 73 -12.45 -3.03 13.31
N PHE A 74 -13.22 -3.90 12.62
CA PHE A 74 -14.65 -3.69 12.38
C PHE A 74 -15.44 -3.62 13.70
N PHE A 75 -15.12 -4.52 14.64
CA PHE A 75 -15.76 -4.55 15.97
C PHE A 75 -15.42 -3.38 16.89
N ARG A 76 -14.42 -2.54 16.58
CA ARG A 76 -14.12 -1.34 17.39
C ARG A 76 -15.10 -0.21 17.08
N CYS A 77 -15.63 -0.13 15.86
CA CYS A 77 -16.50 0.99 15.46
C CYS A 77 -17.91 0.89 16.08
N GLU A 78 -18.50 -0.30 16.12
CA GLU A 78 -19.87 -0.50 16.62
C GLU A 78 -20.04 -0.32 18.14
N ARG A 79 -18.95 -0.24 18.91
CA ARG A 79 -19.03 -0.05 20.37
C ARG A 79 -19.15 1.40 20.82
N HIS A 80 -18.90 2.37 19.94
CA HIS A 80 -18.95 3.80 20.32
C HIS A 80 -20.29 4.48 20.02
N THR A 81 -21.16 3.89 19.20
CA THR A 81 -22.46 4.49 18.85
C THR A 81 -23.61 4.05 19.76
N ALA A 82 -23.42 3.01 20.60
CA ALA A 82 -24.48 2.49 21.46
C ALA A 82 -24.64 3.19 22.82
N GLN A 83 -23.82 4.19 23.15
CA GLN A 83 -23.89 4.90 24.46
C GLN A 83 -24.49 6.32 24.39
N GLN A 84 -24.99 6.76 23.23
CA GLN A 84 -25.60 8.08 23.05
C GLN A 84 -27.06 7.99 22.58
N GLN A 85 -27.87 7.16 23.25
CA GLN A 85 -29.34 7.20 23.17
C GLN A 85 -30.01 6.90 24.53
N ALA A 86 -29.41 7.37 25.63
CA ALA A 86 -30.01 7.30 26.96
C ALA A 86 -29.69 8.58 27.75
N TYR A 87 -30.26 9.71 27.31
CA TYR A 87 -30.62 10.83 28.18
C TYR A 87 -31.74 11.63 27.50
#